data_AF-A0A3R7CSY8-F1
#
_entry.id   AF-A0A3R7CSY8-F1
#
_cell.length_a   1.000
_cell.length_b   1.000
_cell.length_c   1.000
_cell.angle_alpha   90.00
_cell.angle_beta   90.00
_cell.angle_gamma   90.00
#
_symmetry.space_group_name_H-M   'P 1'
#
loop_
_entity.id
_entity.type
_entity.pdbx_description
1 polymer ?
#
loop_
_entity_poly.entity_id
_entity_poly.type
_entity_poly.pdbx_seq_one_letter_code
_entity_poly.pdbx_strand_id
1 'polypeptide(L)'
;MDPKPPVVVNIKNFESFCRLALALTDSPPLLWYFKHNRKRFLGTFSVYMSWKGDIPIFAYIKIKEKPGPFLAYKSDLEKEEFMFTHDVEDTKYAHAPIIMLKEPPKIFREALDKKPPSFKKPLGIELDNLKSMVRLLYLISIKEYMSFPIWRFKRNGRYILGVCIPFEHYYEANALPVFFYVKERRPPLEPFLRYSTSKVGGEILEYSKNTTDTKFFYAKIIDVKEMPLFPE
;
A
#
# COMPACT_ATOMS: atom_id res chain seq x y z
N MET A 1 -14.28 -23.92 -9.84
CA MET A 1 -12.99 -23.36 -10.32
C MET A 1 -12.05 -23.35 -9.12
N ASP A 2 -10.84 -23.89 -9.25
CA ASP A 2 -9.91 -23.92 -8.12
C ASP A 2 -9.33 -22.52 -7.83
N PRO A 3 -9.20 -22.13 -6.55
CA PRO A 3 -8.69 -20.81 -6.19
C PRO A 3 -7.22 -20.67 -6.59
N LYS A 4 -6.86 -19.54 -7.21
CA LYS A 4 -5.48 -19.22 -7.61
C LYS A 4 -4.72 -18.51 -6.48
N PRO A 5 -3.40 -18.73 -6.35
CA PRO A 5 -2.57 -17.98 -5.41
C PRO A 5 -2.60 -16.46 -5.65
N PRO A 6 -2.59 -15.63 -4.59
CA PRO A 6 -2.47 -14.17 -4.72
C PRO A 6 -1.11 -13.73 -5.27
N VAL A 7 -1.07 -12.54 -5.86
CA VAL A 7 0.19 -11.85 -6.17
C VAL A 7 0.78 -11.33 -4.87
N VAL A 8 2.06 -11.61 -4.62
CA VAL A 8 2.70 -11.23 -3.36
C VAL A 8 3.50 -9.93 -3.48
N VAL A 9 3.31 -9.02 -2.53
CA VAL A 9 4.08 -7.77 -2.43
C VAL A 9 4.88 -7.80 -1.14
N ASN A 10 6.22 -7.80 -1.26
CA ASN A 10 7.12 -7.84 -0.11
C ASN A 10 7.39 -6.44 0.41
N ILE A 11 6.75 -6.09 1.52
CA ILE A 11 6.91 -4.81 2.21
C ILE A 11 8.30 -4.77 2.86
N LYS A 12 9.00 -3.66 2.66
CA LYS A 12 10.43 -3.55 2.96
C LYS A 12 10.71 -3.55 4.47
N ASN A 13 9.89 -2.86 5.25
CA ASN A 13 10.07 -2.66 6.69
C ASN A 13 8.72 -2.56 7.42
N PHE A 14 8.76 -2.65 8.75
CA PHE A 14 7.56 -2.75 9.57
C PHE A 14 6.77 -1.44 9.57
N GLU A 15 7.47 -0.31 9.56
CA GLU A 15 6.92 1.04 9.43
C GLU A 15 6.00 1.15 8.19
N SER A 16 6.50 0.72 7.02
CA SER A 16 5.71 0.73 5.79
C SER A 16 4.53 -0.24 5.85
N PHE A 17 4.66 -1.35 6.56
CA PHE A 17 3.54 -2.29 6.74
C PHE A 17 2.43 -1.66 7.60
N CYS A 18 2.79 -1.02 8.71
CA CYS A 18 1.86 -0.29 9.57
C CYS A 18 1.17 0.84 8.81
N ARG A 19 1.91 1.63 8.02
CA ARG A 19 1.31 2.65 7.15
C ARG A 19 0.34 2.08 6.14
N LEU A 20 0.71 0.98 5.48
CA LEU A 20 -0.16 0.34 4.50
C LEU A 20 -1.49 -0.05 5.14
N ALA A 21 -1.43 -0.69 6.31
CA ALA A 21 -2.60 -1.17 7.03
C ALA A 21 -3.46 -0.06 7.65
N LEU A 22 -2.86 0.99 8.22
CA LEU A 22 -3.55 1.86 9.18
C LEU A 22 -3.45 3.35 8.90
N ALA A 23 -2.42 3.84 8.20
CA ALA A 23 -2.32 5.27 7.92
C ALA A 23 -3.37 5.70 6.89
N LEU A 24 -4.09 6.79 7.17
CA LEU A 24 -5.07 7.38 6.23
C LEU A 24 -6.07 6.34 5.71
N THR A 25 -6.59 5.50 6.61
CA THR A 25 -7.51 4.41 6.29
C THR A 25 -8.71 4.44 7.22
N ASP A 26 -9.90 4.62 6.64
CA ASP A 26 -11.15 4.71 7.41
C ASP A 26 -11.64 3.34 7.91
N SER A 27 -11.39 2.29 7.13
CA SER A 27 -11.73 0.91 7.48
C SER A 27 -10.46 0.04 7.46
N PRO A 28 -9.83 -0.18 8.64
CA PRO A 28 -8.65 -1.02 8.75
C PRO A 28 -8.89 -2.43 8.20
N PRO A 29 -7.96 -2.99 7.40
CA PRO A 29 -8.13 -4.32 6.84
C PRO A 29 -7.90 -5.40 7.91
N LEU A 30 -8.38 -6.61 7.65
CA LEU A 30 -7.93 -7.78 8.39
C LEU A 30 -6.44 -8.04 8.12
N LEU A 31 -5.67 -8.22 9.18
CA LEU A 31 -4.29 -8.67 9.10
C LEU A 31 -4.23 -10.17 9.36
N TRP A 32 -3.37 -10.86 8.62
CA TRP A 32 -3.25 -12.31 8.66
C TRP A 32 -1.86 -12.68 9.14
N TYR A 33 -1.81 -13.44 10.23
CA TYR A 33 -0.57 -13.97 10.77
C TYR A 33 -0.52 -15.49 10.63
N PHE A 34 0.60 -16.00 10.12
CA PHE A 34 0.83 -17.44 10.05
C PHE A 34 2.31 -17.79 10.01
N LYS A 35 2.61 -19.06 10.30
CA LYS A 35 3.93 -19.66 10.11
C LYS A 35 3.94 -20.48 8.83
N HIS A 36 5.02 -20.35 8.06
CA HIS A 36 5.27 -21.16 6.88
C HIS A 36 6.78 -21.31 6.68
N ASN A 37 7.28 -22.53 6.43
CA ASN A 37 8.72 -22.79 6.25
C ASN A 37 9.63 -22.15 7.31
N ARG A 38 9.27 -22.31 8.60
CA ARG A 38 9.94 -21.74 9.80
C ARG A 38 9.99 -20.20 9.84
N LYS A 39 9.33 -19.50 8.92
CA LYS A 39 9.21 -18.04 8.87
C LYS A 39 7.82 -17.63 9.36
N ARG A 40 7.73 -16.46 9.99
CA ARG A 40 6.47 -15.85 10.42
C ARG A 40 6.10 -14.73 9.45
N PHE A 41 4.88 -14.75 8.96
CA PHE A 41 4.36 -13.79 8.02
C PHE A 41 3.23 -13.01 8.68
N LEU A 42 3.24 -11.70 8.46
CA LEU A 42 2.13 -10.81 8.74
C LEU A 42 1.79 -10.11 7.43
N GLY A 43 0.53 -10.16 7.02
CA GLY A 43 0.13 -9.58 5.74
C GLY A 43 -1.32 -9.14 5.69
N THR A 44 -1.67 -8.40 4.66
CA THR A 44 -3.03 -7.96 4.38
C THR A 44 -3.41 -8.31 2.94
N PHE A 45 -4.69 -8.59 2.73
CA PHE A 45 -5.25 -8.85 1.41
C PHE A 45 -5.92 -7.61 0.87
N SER A 46 -5.64 -7.32 -0.39
CA SER A 46 -6.36 -6.32 -1.18
C SER A 46 -6.71 -6.92 -2.53
N VAL A 47 -7.67 -6.32 -3.21
CA VAL A 47 -8.11 -6.76 -4.52
C VAL A 47 -7.95 -5.58 -5.47
N TYR A 48 -7.30 -5.81 -6.62
CA TYR A 48 -7.16 -4.83 -7.68
C TYR A 48 -7.99 -5.26 -8.88
N MET A 49 -8.97 -4.44 -9.27
CA MET A 49 -9.72 -4.66 -10.50
C MET A 49 -8.79 -4.59 -11.71
N SER A 50 -8.90 -5.57 -12.59
CA SER A 50 -8.00 -5.74 -13.73
C SER A 50 -8.74 -6.28 -14.94
N TRP A 51 -8.07 -6.25 -16.09
CA TRP A 51 -8.55 -6.59 -17.43
C TRP A 51 -9.74 -7.55 -17.45
N LYS A 52 -9.53 -8.83 -17.16
CA LYS A 52 -10.60 -9.84 -17.11
C LYS A 52 -10.52 -10.56 -15.77
N GLY A 53 -11.12 -9.94 -14.75
CA GLY A 53 -11.13 -10.42 -13.38
C GLY A 53 -10.16 -9.68 -12.48
N ASP A 54 -10.37 -9.88 -11.19
CA ASP A 54 -9.65 -9.17 -10.15
C ASP A 54 -8.35 -9.88 -9.76
N ILE A 55 -7.35 -9.10 -9.40
CA ILE A 55 -6.04 -9.60 -8.95
C ILE A 55 -5.99 -9.48 -7.42
N PRO A 56 -6.03 -10.62 -6.68
CA PRO A 56 -5.81 -10.60 -5.25
C PRO A 56 -4.33 -10.36 -4.95
N ILE A 57 -4.05 -9.42 -4.06
CA ILE A 57 -2.72 -9.05 -3.62
C ILE A 57 -2.56 -9.37 -2.15
N PHE A 58 -1.52 -10.13 -1.83
CA PHE A 58 -1.06 -10.35 -0.48
C PHE A 58 0.19 -9.50 -0.21
N ALA A 59 -0.01 -8.34 0.41
CA ALA A 59 1.07 -7.47 0.84
C ALA A 59 1.53 -7.91 2.22
N TYR A 60 2.81 -8.27 2.37
CA TYR A 60 3.30 -8.94 3.57
C TYR A 60 4.67 -8.47 4.02
N ILE A 61 4.95 -8.70 5.30
CA ILE A 61 6.27 -8.62 5.92
C ILE A 61 6.57 -9.91 6.69
N LYS A 62 7.87 -10.21 6.84
CA LYS A 62 8.35 -11.26 7.75
C LYS A 62 8.65 -10.63 9.10
N ILE A 63 8.06 -11.17 10.16
CA ILE A 63 8.29 -10.73 11.54
C ILE A 63 9.10 -11.77 12.32
N LYS A 64 9.83 -11.32 13.34
CA LYS A 64 10.66 -12.22 14.17
C LYS A 64 9.82 -12.97 15.19
N GLU A 65 8.90 -12.26 15.83
CA GLU A 65 8.14 -12.72 16.98
C GLU A 65 6.67 -12.95 16.64
N LYS A 66 5.94 -13.61 17.54
CA LYS A 66 4.50 -13.74 17.44
C LYS A 66 3.88 -12.38 17.82
N PRO A 67 2.98 -11.80 17.02
CA PRO A 67 2.38 -10.51 17.35
C PRO A 67 1.34 -10.67 18.47
N GLY A 68 0.95 -9.54 19.06
CA GLY A 68 -0.30 -9.44 19.84
C GLY A 68 -1.54 -9.60 18.94
N PRO A 69 -2.75 -9.52 19.50
CA PRO A 69 -4.00 -9.69 18.75
C PRO A 69 -4.34 -8.49 17.86
N PHE A 70 -3.78 -7.30 18.10
CA PHE A 70 -4.01 -6.11 17.29
C PHE A 70 -2.71 -5.43 16.90
N LEU A 71 -2.75 -4.70 15.78
CA LEU A 71 -1.75 -3.70 15.41
C LEU A 71 -2.35 -2.31 15.68
N ALA A 72 -1.62 -1.47 16.39
CA ALA A 72 -1.96 -0.08 16.63
C ALA A 72 -1.03 0.85 15.85
N TYR A 73 -1.56 1.96 15.35
CA TYR A 73 -0.81 2.99 14.64
C TYR A 73 -1.35 4.39 14.94
N LYS A 74 -0.45 5.35 15.13
CA LYS A 74 -0.75 6.79 15.24
C LYS A 74 0.31 7.59 14.51
N SER A 75 -0.08 8.75 13.96
CA SER A 75 0.86 9.76 13.48
C SER A 75 0.51 11.10 14.12
N ASP A 76 1.44 11.66 14.90
CA ASP A 76 1.30 12.98 15.50
C ASP A 76 2.41 13.95 15.06
N LEU A 77 2.50 15.12 15.69
CA LEU A 77 3.45 16.16 15.31
C LEU A 77 4.92 15.71 15.41
N GLU A 78 5.22 14.78 16.31
CA GLU A 78 6.60 14.34 16.57
C GLU A 78 6.99 13.17 15.66
N LYS A 79 6.16 12.12 15.60
CA LYS A 79 6.52 10.87 14.91
C LYS A 79 5.33 9.97 14.59
N GLU A 80 5.62 8.93 13.83
CA GLU A 80 4.78 7.74 13.74
C GLU A 80 5.03 6.84 14.97
N GLU A 81 3.96 6.35 15.58
CA GLU A 81 3.98 5.33 16.62
C GLU A 81 3.23 4.09 16.14
N PHE A 82 3.79 2.91 16.38
CA PHE A 82 3.17 1.65 16.01
C PHE A 82 3.60 0.54 16.96
N MET A 83 2.66 -0.34 17.32
CA MET A 83 2.92 -1.44 18.24
C MET A 83 1.90 -2.56 18.09
N PHE A 84 2.28 -3.76 18.55
CA PHE A 84 1.29 -4.80 18.79
C PHE A 84 0.67 -4.59 20.17
N THR A 85 -0.66 -4.71 20.27
CA THR A 85 -1.41 -4.44 21.51
C THR A 85 -2.49 -5.50 21.75
N HIS A 86 -2.91 -5.61 23.01
CA HIS A 86 -4.06 -6.40 23.45
C HIS A 86 -5.31 -5.55 23.72
N ASP A 87 -5.17 -4.23 23.59
CA ASP A 87 -6.15 -3.23 23.94
C ASP A 87 -6.42 -2.33 22.73
N VAL A 88 -7.69 -2.00 22.50
CA VAL A 88 -8.19 -1.13 21.43
C VAL A 88 -8.98 0.07 21.96
N GLU A 89 -9.01 0.27 23.29
CA GLU A 89 -9.73 1.36 23.94
C GLU A 89 -9.07 2.73 23.71
N ASP A 90 -7.76 2.78 23.46
CA ASP A 90 -7.06 4.04 23.17
C ASP A 90 -7.40 4.56 21.77
N THR A 91 -8.44 5.39 21.71
CA THR A 91 -8.93 6.05 20.49
C THR A 91 -7.91 6.95 19.80
N LYS A 92 -6.75 7.25 20.40
CA LYS A 92 -5.65 7.94 19.72
C LYS A 92 -5.00 7.09 18.63
N TYR A 93 -5.15 5.77 18.71
CA TYR A 93 -4.58 4.83 17.76
C TYR A 93 -5.66 4.27 16.83
N ALA A 94 -5.31 4.18 15.54
CA ALA A 94 -6.01 3.31 14.62
C ALA A 94 -5.59 1.85 14.90
N HIS A 95 -6.56 0.95 14.88
CA HIS A 95 -6.35 -0.46 15.21
C HIS A 95 -6.76 -1.38 14.06
N ALA A 96 -5.97 -2.42 13.80
CA ALA A 96 -6.32 -3.51 12.89
C ALA A 96 -6.21 -4.86 13.61
N PRO A 97 -7.23 -5.73 13.49
CA PRO A 97 -7.20 -7.05 14.09
C PRO A 97 -6.22 -7.97 13.35
N ILE A 98 -5.51 -8.79 14.11
CA ILE A 98 -4.58 -9.81 13.61
C ILE A 98 -5.21 -11.18 13.76
N ILE A 99 -5.65 -11.76 12.64
CA ILE A 99 -6.20 -13.10 12.55
C ILE A 99 -5.06 -14.11 12.54
N MET A 100 -4.94 -14.88 13.63
CA MET A 100 -3.92 -15.91 13.79
C MET A 100 -4.35 -17.23 13.17
N LEU A 101 -3.69 -17.64 12.09
CA LEU A 101 -3.94 -18.92 11.45
C LEU A 101 -3.09 -20.01 12.10
N LYS A 102 -3.74 -21.12 12.48
CA LYS A 102 -3.03 -22.35 12.89
C LYS A 102 -2.24 -22.91 11.71
N GLU A 103 -2.90 -22.99 10.54
CA GLU A 103 -2.30 -23.37 9.27
C GLU A 103 -2.83 -22.46 8.16
N PRO A 104 -1.96 -21.86 7.33
CA PRO A 104 -2.43 -21.02 6.21
C PRO A 104 -3.03 -21.89 5.10
N PRO A 105 -4.06 -21.41 4.36
CA PRO A 105 -4.55 -22.09 3.17
C PRO A 105 -3.45 -22.42 2.15
N LYS A 106 -3.62 -23.50 1.38
CA LYS A 106 -2.64 -23.93 0.37
C LYS A 106 -2.22 -22.80 -0.58
N ILE A 107 -3.20 -22.01 -1.04
CA ILE A 107 -2.97 -20.88 -1.95
C ILE A 107 -2.02 -19.81 -1.36
N PHE A 108 -1.97 -19.63 -0.03
CA PHE A 108 -1.07 -18.65 0.60
C PHE A 108 0.36 -19.19 0.63
N ARG A 109 0.52 -20.48 0.93
CA ARG A 109 1.83 -21.14 0.90
C ARG A 109 2.41 -21.14 -0.51
N GLU A 110 1.59 -21.48 -1.50
CA GLU A 110 1.99 -21.48 -2.91
C GLU A 110 2.38 -20.08 -3.40
N ALA A 111 1.69 -19.03 -2.98
CA ALA A 111 2.05 -17.66 -3.32
C ALA A 111 3.43 -17.24 -2.80
N LEU A 112 3.87 -17.81 -1.68
CA LEU A 112 5.17 -17.52 -1.05
C LEU A 112 6.30 -18.41 -1.59
N ASP A 113 6.00 -19.64 -2.02
CA ASP A 113 6.99 -20.63 -2.46
C ASP A 113 7.21 -20.63 -3.97
N LYS A 114 6.18 -20.31 -4.75
CA LYS A 114 6.19 -20.37 -6.22
C LYS A 114 6.21 -18.97 -6.81
N LYS A 115 6.64 -18.86 -8.07
CA LYS A 115 6.42 -17.62 -8.83
C LYS A 115 4.91 -17.34 -8.88
N PRO A 116 4.46 -16.09 -8.68
CA PRO A 116 3.06 -15.75 -8.77
C PRO A 116 2.50 -16.14 -10.14
N PRO A 117 1.22 -16.51 -10.23
CA PRO A 117 0.61 -16.83 -11.52
C PRO A 117 0.81 -15.67 -12.50
N SER A 118 1.02 -16.00 -13.78
CA SER A 118 1.11 -14.96 -14.81
C SER A 118 -0.22 -14.20 -14.88
N PHE A 119 -0.14 -12.88 -14.86
CA PHE A 119 -1.27 -11.98 -14.99
C PHE A 119 -0.89 -10.84 -15.94
N LYS A 120 -1.87 -10.32 -16.68
CA LYS A 120 -1.64 -9.19 -17.56
C LYS A 120 -1.34 -7.95 -16.71
N LYS A 121 -0.15 -7.35 -16.92
CA LYS A 121 0.30 -6.18 -16.18
C LYS A 121 -0.60 -4.96 -16.43
N PRO A 122 -0.63 -3.99 -15.50
CA PRO A 122 -1.17 -2.67 -15.75
C PRO A 122 -0.50 -1.98 -16.95
N LEU A 123 -1.23 -1.06 -17.58
CA LEU A 123 -0.64 -0.12 -18.52
C LEU A 123 0.27 0.85 -17.77
N GLY A 124 1.52 1.00 -18.23
CA GLY A 124 2.47 1.93 -17.62
C GLY A 124 2.35 3.34 -18.16
N ILE A 125 2.22 4.32 -17.27
CA ILE A 125 2.26 5.75 -17.65
C ILE A 125 3.29 6.46 -16.78
N GLU A 126 4.39 6.88 -17.42
CA GLU A 126 5.39 7.73 -16.76
C GLU A 126 4.86 9.17 -16.71
N LEU A 127 4.85 9.76 -15.53
CA LEU A 127 4.43 11.13 -15.28
C LEU A 127 5.65 12.04 -15.20
N ASP A 128 5.49 13.29 -15.62
CA ASP A 128 6.57 14.30 -15.57
C ASP A 128 7.11 14.55 -14.15
N ASN A 129 6.24 14.50 -13.14
CA ASN A 129 6.61 14.78 -11.76
C ASN A 129 5.54 14.29 -10.74
N LEU A 130 5.90 14.33 -9.46
CA LEU A 130 5.01 13.93 -8.36
C LEU A 130 3.80 14.84 -8.19
N LYS A 131 3.85 16.11 -8.62
CA LYS A 131 2.68 17.01 -8.56
C LYS A 131 1.54 16.48 -9.42
N SER A 132 1.84 16.03 -10.64
CA SER A 132 0.86 15.35 -11.51
C SER A 132 0.27 14.10 -10.86
N MET A 133 1.08 13.28 -10.19
CA MET A 133 0.59 12.09 -9.47
C MET A 133 -0.33 12.46 -8.31
N VAL A 134 0.06 13.46 -7.50
CA VAL A 134 -0.71 13.83 -6.32
C VAL A 134 -2.01 14.57 -6.68
N ARG A 135 -2.06 15.31 -7.80
CA ARG A 135 -3.34 15.83 -8.34
C ARG A 135 -4.34 14.72 -8.67
N LEU A 136 -3.86 13.62 -9.25
CA LEU A 136 -4.70 12.44 -9.53
C LEU A 136 -5.22 11.82 -8.23
N LEU A 137 -4.33 11.57 -7.26
CA LEU A 137 -4.70 11.02 -5.95
C LEU A 137 -5.67 11.93 -5.18
N TYR A 138 -5.44 13.24 -5.22
CA TYR A 138 -6.29 14.24 -4.59
C TYR A 138 -7.71 14.19 -5.18
N LEU A 139 -7.83 14.18 -6.51
CA LEU A 139 -9.13 14.13 -7.19
C LEU A 139 -9.91 12.85 -6.87
N ILE A 140 -9.24 11.70 -6.87
CA ILE A 140 -9.84 10.40 -6.50
C ILE A 140 -10.30 10.42 -5.05
N SER A 141 -9.46 10.90 -4.14
CA SER A 141 -9.78 10.95 -2.71
C SER A 141 -11.02 11.81 -2.43
N ILE A 142 -11.18 12.97 -3.07
CA ILE A 142 -12.33 13.84 -2.81
C ILE A 142 -13.62 13.34 -3.47
N LYS A 143 -13.53 12.61 -4.60
CA LYS A 143 -14.71 12.16 -5.37
C LYS A 143 -15.20 10.78 -4.95
N GLU A 144 -14.26 9.89 -4.67
CA GLU A 144 -14.52 8.46 -4.48
C GLU A 144 -14.20 8.01 -3.04
N TYR A 145 -13.70 8.93 -2.19
CA TYR A 145 -13.28 8.63 -0.82
C TYR A 145 -12.25 7.48 -0.74
N MET A 146 -11.49 7.29 -1.83
CA MET A 146 -10.47 6.25 -1.95
C MET A 146 -9.07 6.83 -1.76
N SER A 147 -8.25 6.10 -1.00
CA SER A 147 -6.85 6.44 -0.74
C SER A 147 -5.94 5.34 -1.27
N PHE A 148 -5.23 5.61 -2.36
CA PHE A 148 -4.27 4.68 -2.92
C PHE A 148 -2.86 4.94 -2.35
N PRO A 149 -2.14 3.91 -1.89
CA PRO A 149 -0.76 4.08 -1.47
C PRO A 149 0.15 4.38 -2.66
N ILE A 150 1.16 5.23 -2.43
CA ILE A 150 2.28 5.39 -3.35
C ILE A 150 3.30 4.32 -3.01
N TRP A 151 3.54 3.41 -3.94
CA TRP A 151 4.52 2.36 -3.82
C TRP A 151 5.90 2.88 -4.20
N ARG A 152 6.88 2.76 -3.29
CA ARG A 152 8.26 3.17 -3.51
C ARG A 152 9.20 1.97 -3.53
N PHE A 153 9.98 1.83 -4.59
CA PHE A 153 10.97 0.75 -4.74
C PHE A 153 12.10 1.16 -5.67
N LYS A 154 13.19 0.38 -5.70
CA LYS A 154 14.32 0.60 -6.61
C LYS A 154 14.22 -0.28 -7.84
N ARG A 155 14.45 0.28 -9.02
CA ARG A 155 14.62 -0.45 -10.29
C ARG A 155 15.67 0.25 -11.14
N ASN A 156 16.63 -0.51 -11.66
CA ASN A 156 17.71 0.00 -12.52
C ASN A 156 18.44 1.23 -11.93
N GLY A 157 18.74 1.19 -10.64
CA GLY A 157 19.45 2.27 -9.93
C GLY A 157 18.63 3.53 -9.64
N ARG A 158 17.35 3.59 -10.04
CA ARG A 158 16.44 4.70 -9.72
C ARG A 158 15.37 4.27 -8.74
N TYR A 159 14.85 5.23 -7.98
CA TYR A 159 13.62 5.06 -7.22
C TYR A 159 12.43 5.25 -8.16
N ILE A 160 11.50 4.32 -8.09
CA ILE A 160 10.18 4.45 -8.68
C ILE A 160 9.22 4.79 -7.55
N LEU A 161 8.45 5.86 -7.73
CA LEU A 161 7.25 6.12 -6.95
C LEU A 161 6.08 5.89 -7.90
N GLY A 162 5.10 5.09 -7.51
CA GLY A 162 3.96 4.83 -8.39
C GLY A 162 2.71 4.35 -7.69
N VAL A 163 1.59 4.53 -8.37
CA VAL A 163 0.26 4.16 -7.91
C VAL A 163 -0.41 3.33 -9.00
N CYS A 164 -1.14 2.28 -8.60
CA CYS A 164 -1.96 1.49 -9.49
C CYS A 164 -3.42 1.89 -9.30
N ILE A 165 -4.04 2.44 -10.35
CA ILE A 165 -5.43 2.91 -10.35
C ILE A 165 -6.20 2.14 -11.43
N PRO A 166 -7.31 1.47 -11.09
CA PRO A 166 -8.19 0.86 -12.06
C PRO A 166 -9.14 1.89 -12.65
N PHE A 167 -9.30 1.89 -13.98
CA PHE A 167 -10.41 2.56 -14.66
C PHE A 167 -11.47 1.52 -14.99
N GLU A 168 -12.54 1.50 -14.21
CA GLU A 168 -13.59 0.49 -14.30
C GLU A 168 -14.37 0.57 -15.63
N HIS A 169 -15.03 -0.53 -15.98
CA HIS A 169 -15.93 -0.62 -17.15
C HIS A 169 -15.26 -0.26 -18.49
N TYR A 170 -14.05 -0.76 -18.72
CA TYR A 170 -13.28 -0.48 -19.92
C TYR A 170 -13.61 -1.45 -21.07
N TYR A 171 -14.56 -1.08 -21.94
CA TYR A 171 -15.06 -1.96 -23.00
C TYR A 171 -15.52 -3.33 -22.44
N GLU A 172 -14.97 -4.43 -22.93
CA GLU A 172 -15.25 -5.80 -22.47
C GLU A 172 -14.43 -6.22 -21.22
N ALA A 173 -13.60 -5.32 -20.69
CA ALA A 173 -12.79 -5.55 -19.51
C ALA A 173 -13.50 -5.08 -18.23
N ASN A 174 -13.26 -5.75 -17.10
CA ASN A 174 -13.75 -5.28 -15.80
C ASN A 174 -13.14 -3.91 -15.47
N ALA A 175 -11.84 -3.74 -15.76
CA ALA A 175 -11.15 -2.46 -15.65
C ALA A 175 -9.92 -2.41 -16.57
N LEU A 176 -9.49 -1.19 -16.90
CA LEU A 176 -8.14 -0.88 -17.38
C LEU A 176 -7.25 -0.52 -16.18
N PRO A 177 -6.40 -1.44 -15.68
CA PRO A 177 -5.46 -1.10 -14.63
C PRO A 177 -4.33 -0.24 -15.20
N VAL A 178 -4.05 0.91 -14.58
CA VAL A 178 -2.97 1.82 -14.97
C VAL A 178 -2.01 2.00 -13.81
N PHE A 179 -0.72 1.81 -14.07
CA PHE A 179 0.36 2.10 -13.13
C PHE A 179 1.00 3.43 -13.50
N PHE A 180 0.60 4.49 -12.80
CA PHE A 180 1.20 5.82 -12.95
C PHE A 180 2.47 5.90 -12.12
N TYR A 181 3.55 6.43 -12.68
CA TYR A 181 4.83 6.44 -11.95
C TYR A 181 5.76 7.59 -12.32
N VAL A 182 6.67 7.91 -11.40
CA VAL A 182 7.76 8.89 -11.58
C VAL A 182 9.08 8.19 -11.24
N LYS A 183 10.14 8.52 -11.98
CA LYS A 183 11.51 8.05 -11.71
C LYS A 183 12.31 9.14 -11.00
N GLU A 184 12.77 8.85 -9.79
CA GLU A 184 13.65 9.75 -9.04
C GLU A 184 15.02 9.13 -8.77
N ARG A 185 16.06 9.97 -8.72
CA ARG A 185 17.42 9.49 -8.40
C ARG A 185 17.58 9.23 -6.90
N ARG A 186 17.19 10.20 -6.07
CA ARG A 186 17.36 10.19 -4.61
C ARG A 186 16.20 10.98 -3.95
N PRO A 187 14.97 10.43 -3.94
CA PRO A 187 13.86 11.06 -3.21
C PRO A 187 14.20 11.14 -1.71
N PRO A 188 13.70 12.15 -1.00
CA PRO A 188 13.56 12.08 0.45
C PRO A 188 12.86 10.78 0.87
N LEU A 189 13.34 10.17 1.96
CA LEU A 189 12.82 8.89 2.46
C LEU A 189 11.66 9.06 3.44
N GLU A 190 11.05 10.24 3.45
CA GLU A 190 9.93 10.56 4.32
C GLU A 190 8.68 9.72 3.98
N PRO A 191 7.79 9.51 4.97
CA PRO A 191 6.68 8.57 4.90
C PRO A 191 5.44 9.05 4.15
N PHE A 192 5.27 10.38 4.00
CA PHE A 192 4.10 10.97 3.35
C PHE A 192 4.51 12.02 2.32
N LEU A 193 3.62 12.25 1.36
CA LEU A 193 3.54 13.50 0.63
C LEU A 193 2.38 14.32 1.19
N ARG A 194 2.59 15.61 1.41
CA ARG A 194 1.54 16.58 1.73
C ARG A 194 1.34 17.54 0.57
N TYR A 195 0.09 17.85 0.28
CA TYR A 195 -0.29 18.65 -0.89
C TYR A 195 -1.39 19.64 -0.58
N SER A 196 -1.23 20.85 -1.08
CA SER A 196 -2.27 21.88 -1.05
C SER A 196 -2.19 22.74 -2.29
N THR A 197 -3.32 23.35 -2.64
CA THR A 197 -3.41 24.32 -3.73
C THR A 197 -4.30 25.48 -3.31
N SER A 198 -3.88 26.71 -3.60
CA SER A 198 -4.67 27.91 -3.30
C SER A 198 -4.39 29.02 -4.32
N LYS A 199 -5.32 29.98 -4.44
CA LYS A 199 -5.18 31.12 -5.34
C LYS A 199 -3.94 31.98 -5.05
N VAL A 200 -3.58 32.13 -3.77
CA VAL A 200 -2.49 33.01 -3.32
C VAL A 200 -1.15 32.26 -3.25
N GLY A 201 -1.14 31.05 -2.69
CA GLY A 201 0.08 30.26 -2.45
C GLY A 201 0.47 29.33 -3.60
N GLY A 202 -0.37 29.21 -4.63
CA GLY A 202 -0.15 28.26 -5.71
C GLY A 202 -0.22 26.80 -5.25
N GLU A 203 0.48 25.93 -5.97
CA GLU A 203 0.54 24.49 -5.73
C GLU A 203 1.79 24.11 -4.91
N ILE A 204 1.56 23.56 -3.72
CA ILE A 204 2.59 23.13 -2.78
C ILE A 204 2.58 21.60 -2.70
N LEU A 205 3.75 20.99 -2.87
CA LEU A 205 3.97 19.57 -2.68
C LEU A 205 5.28 19.37 -1.91
N GLU A 206 5.19 18.70 -0.78
CA GLU A 206 6.33 18.46 0.10
C GLU A 206 6.28 17.07 0.69
N TYR A 207 7.46 16.55 1.03
CA TYR A 207 7.57 15.37 1.86
C TYR A 207 7.25 15.71 3.32
N SER A 208 6.55 14.81 4.02
CA SER A 208 6.13 15.00 5.41
C SER A 208 6.38 13.77 6.27
N LYS A 209 6.70 14.00 7.55
CA LYS A 209 6.88 12.98 8.59
C LYS A 209 5.58 12.54 9.24
N ASN A 210 4.54 13.36 9.16
CA ASN A 210 3.25 13.11 9.79
C ASN A 210 2.08 13.66 8.96
N THR A 211 0.87 13.42 9.45
CA THR A 211 -0.39 13.78 8.78
C THR A 211 -1.27 14.72 9.62
N THR A 212 -0.66 15.55 10.48
CA THR A 212 -1.41 16.32 11.50
C THR A 212 -2.00 17.64 11.00
N ASP A 213 -1.38 18.30 10.02
CA ASP A 213 -1.87 19.58 9.50
C ASP A 213 -3.03 19.32 8.53
N THR A 214 -4.25 19.59 8.99
CA THR A 214 -5.51 19.35 8.27
C THR A 214 -5.71 20.22 7.03
N LYS A 215 -4.84 21.20 6.78
CA LYS A 215 -4.89 22.03 5.56
C LYS A 215 -4.38 21.30 4.32
N PHE A 216 -3.70 20.18 4.51
CA PHE A 216 -3.09 19.42 3.43
C PHE A 216 -3.85 18.12 3.17
N PHE A 217 -3.92 17.75 1.89
CA PHE A 217 -4.13 16.38 1.48
C PHE A 217 -2.85 15.58 1.71
N TYR A 218 -2.97 14.33 2.16
CA TYR A 218 -1.83 13.45 2.37
C TYR A 218 -1.92 12.18 1.52
N ALA A 219 -0.79 11.76 0.97
CA ALA A 219 -0.61 10.45 0.37
C ALA A 219 0.47 9.67 1.13
N LYS A 220 0.15 8.43 1.50
CA LYS A 220 1.10 7.53 2.18
C LYS A 220 2.07 6.87 1.21
N ILE A 221 3.35 6.82 1.58
CA ILE A 221 4.40 6.13 0.84
C ILE A 221 4.72 4.80 1.51
N ILE A 222 4.65 3.73 0.74
CA ILE A 222 4.89 2.35 1.18
C ILE A 222 6.14 1.83 0.49
N ASP A 223 7.19 1.55 1.25
CA ASP A 223 8.41 0.97 0.71
C ASP A 223 8.24 -0.54 0.49
N VAL A 224 8.51 -0.98 -0.74
CA VAL A 224 8.51 -2.40 -1.12
C VAL A 224 9.87 -2.81 -1.67
N LYS A 225 10.19 -4.10 -1.57
CA LYS A 225 11.42 -4.64 -2.17
C LYS A 225 11.33 -4.69 -3.68
N GLU A 226 10.15 -5.05 -4.17
CA GLU A 226 9.81 -5.15 -5.58
C GLU A 226 8.32 -4.88 -5.75
N MET A 227 7.93 -4.38 -6.91
CA MET A 227 6.54 -4.15 -7.26
C MET A 227 6.15 -5.06 -8.43
N PRO A 228 5.45 -6.18 -8.16
CA PRO A 228 5.01 -7.11 -9.20
C PRO A 228 4.04 -6.48 -10.19
N LEU A 229 3.31 -5.42 -9.82
CA LEU A 229 2.40 -4.73 -10.72
C LEU A 229 3.10 -3.72 -11.64
N PHE A 230 4.40 -3.47 -11.47
CA PHE A 230 5.08 -2.49 -12.30
C PHE A 230 5.10 -2.99 -13.76
N PRO A 231 4.73 -2.13 -14.73
CA PRO A 231 4.76 -2.46 -16.16
C PRO A 231 6.17 -2.90 -16.59
N GLU A 232 6.25 -3.74 -17.62
CA GLU A 232 7.54 -4.19 -18.16
C GLU A 232 8.37 -3.03 -18.74
#